data_AF-A0A966WT21-F1
#
_entry.id   AF-A0A966WT21-F1
#
_cell.length_a   1.000
_cell.length_b   1.000
_cell.length_c   1.000
_cell.angle_alpha   90.00
_cell.angle_beta   90.00
_cell.angle_gamma   90.00
#
_symmetry.space_group_name_H-M   'P 1'
#
loop_
_entity.id
_entity.type
_entity.pdbx_description
1 polymer ?
#
loop_
_entity_poly.entity_id
_entity_poly.type
_entity_poly.pdbx_seq_one_letter_code
_entity_poly.pdbx_strand_id
1 'polypeptide(L)'
;GGKQADAPTATGYTAITSNEKAFAALKNDGSIFAWGLDANGATGEPTGTGYQQIAASRSAFAALKSDGSITVWGNTFGGGLAYKATATSGIIYPPTTTGFVRIFANGGGFSAQRSNGTVVAWGNITSIGATGPDATAVFTRIAGAFAGLTSDSRIIAWGSPITGGGTTASSTVTVAPTTSSGWVDIVSTGKAFAAIDTSGNIASWGDILFGGTNAPKDSGYKQIYANGSAFVAVRQDGSISAWGEATAGGAGAPTDRGYTQIFSTVNSFAALKADGSIKVWGSTLEGGDTLKAPADSGYINIVSTGTAFAALKNNGSISVWGNALQGGASGPQGNGWTEITSTGTAFTARKSSDGTLIS
;
A
#
# COMPACT_ATOMS: atom_id res chain seq x y z
N GLY A 1 25.93 0.78 -11.58
CA GLY A 1 26.11 2.18 -12.00
C GLY A 1 24.78 2.78 -12.38
N GLY A 2 24.19 3.56 -11.49
CA GLY A 2 23.22 4.60 -11.86
C GLY A 2 23.93 5.91 -11.62
N LYS A 3 24.06 6.76 -12.64
CA LYS A 3 24.77 8.03 -12.49
C LYS A 3 23.95 8.96 -11.59
N GLN A 4 24.40 9.14 -10.35
CA GLN A 4 23.99 10.23 -9.47
C GLN A 4 24.40 11.61 -10.03
N ALA A 5 25.23 11.64 -11.08
CA ALA A 5 25.89 12.83 -11.63
C ALA A 5 24.97 13.80 -12.41
N ASP A 6 23.71 13.46 -12.67
CA ASP A 6 22.83 14.25 -13.54
C ASP A 6 21.55 14.74 -12.82
N ALA A 7 21.54 14.72 -11.47
CA ALA A 7 20.41 15.26 -10.71
C ALA A 7 20.29 16.77 -10.95
N PRO A 8 19.08 17.30 -11.20
CA PRO A 8 18.89 18.71 -11.50
C PRO A 8 19.24 19.59 -10.29
N THR A 9 19.95 20.70 -10.55
CA THR A 9 20.30 21.72 -9.54
C THR A 9 19.33 22.89 -9.50
N ALA A 10 18.36 22.92 -10.42
CA ALA A 10 17.34 23.96 -10.48
C ALA A 10 16.33 23.85 -9.33
N THR A 11 15.70 24.97 -8.97
CA THR A 11 14.63 25.04 -7.97
C THR A 11 13.25 24.93 -8.64
N GLY A 12 12.19 24.76 -7.84
CA GLY A 12 10.81 24.74 -8.33
C GLY A 12 10.23 23.35 -8.65
N TYR A 13 10.90 22.29 -8.22
CA TYR A 13 10.36 20.92 -8.23
C TYR A 13 9.38 20.70 -7.07
N THR A 14 8.25 20.08 -7.36
CA THR A 14 7.17 19.75 -6.39
C THR A 14 7.16 18.29 -5.99
N ALA A 15 7.66 17.40 -6.85
CA ALA A 15 7.71 15.97 -6.59
C ALA A 15 8.86 15.31 -7.35
N ILE A 16 9.40 14.24 -6.79
CA ILE A 16 10.37 13.34 -7.45
C ILE A 16 9.83 11.92 -7.34
N THR A 17 9.91 11.17 -8.44
CA THR A 17 9.50 9.76 -8.55
C THR A 17 10.65 8.95 -9.15
N SER A 18 10.89 7.74 -8.66
CA SER A 18 11.98 6.88 -9.12
C SER A 18 11.49 5.51 -9.58
N ASN A 19 12.19 4.93 -10.55
CA ASN A 19 12.15 3.50 -10.85
C ASN A 19 13.50 2.84 -10.53
N GLU A 20 13.72 1.59 -10.95
CA GLU A 20 14.94 0.83 -10.56
C GLU A 20 16.26 1.48 -11.04
N LYS A 21 16.23 2.32 -12.08
CA LYS A 21 17.44 2.90 -12.72
C LYS A 21 17.31 4.36 -13.16
N ALA A 22 16.15 4.99 -13.05
CA ALA A 22 15.90 6.37 -13.48
C ALA A 22 14.98 7.12 -12.51
N PHE A 23 14.97 8.44 -12.65
CA PHE A 23 14.18 9.38 -11.86
C PHE A 23 13.44 10.35 -12.78
N ALA A 24 12.31 10.87 -12.31
CA ALA A 24 11.55 11.94 -12.94
C ALA A 24 11.08 12.91 -11.88
N ALA A 25 11.20 14.21 -12.15
CA ALA A 25 10.77 15.27 -11.26
C ALA A 25 9.72 16.17 -11.92
N LEU A 26 8.68 16.50 -11.16
CA LEU A 26 7.60 17.42 -11.55
C LEU A 26 7.92 18.82 -11.03
N LYS A 27 7.70 19.86 -11.84
CA LYS A 27 7.85 21.27 -11.47
C LYS A 27 6.53 21.94 -11.11
N ASN A 28 6.60 23.11 -10.50
CA ASN A 28 5.43 23.96 -10.16
C ASN A 28 4.57 24.33 -11.38
N ASP A 29 5.19 24.55 -12.54
CA ASP A 29 4.48 24.81 -13.80
C ASP A 29 3.92 23.52 -14.44
N GLY A 30 4.16 22.37 -13.82
CA GLY A 30 3.77 21.07 -14.34
C GLY A 30 4.64 20.58 -15.50
N SER A 31 5.85 21.11 -15.70
CA SER A 31 6.84 20.49 -16.60
C SER A 31 7.60 19.36 -15.90
N ILE A 32 8.15 18.42 -16.69
CA ILE A 32 8.83 17.22 -16.19
C ILE A 32 10.30 17.23 -16.63
N PHE A 33 11.17 16.77 -15.74
CA PHE A 33 12.59 16.53 -16.04
C PHE A 33 12.97 15.13 -15.58
N ALA A 34 13.62 14.34 -16.45
CA ALA A 34 14.06 12.99 -16.14
C ALA A 34 15.59 12.84 -16.19
N TRP A 35 16.13 11.89 -15.43
CA TRP A 35 17.56 11.56 -15.42
C TRP A 35 17.82 10.12 -14.97
N GLY A 36 19.04 9.61 -15.22
CA GLY A 36 19.43 8.23 -14.90
C GLY A 36 19.74 7.38 -16.14
N LEU A 37 19.27 6.13 -16.19
CA LEU A 37 19.48 5.24 -17.34
C LEU A 37 18.41 5.44 -18.43
N ASP A 38 18.85 5.74 -19.66
CA ASP A 38 17.98 6.00 -20.83
C ASP A 38 16.93 4.91 -21.06
N ALA A 39 17.35 3.64 -20.98
CA ALA A 39 16.47 2.48 -21.17
C ALA A 39 15.29 2.41 -20.17
N ASN A 40 15.37 3.17 -19.07
CA ASN A 40 14.36 3.23 -18.01
C ASN A 40 13.63 4.59 -17.98
N GLY A 41 13.75 5.42 -19.02
CA GLY A 41 13.03 6.69 -19.12
C GLY A 41 13.76 7.86 -18.47
N ALA A 42 15.09 7.84 -18.42
CA ALA A 42 15.89 9.03 -18.14
C ALA A 42 15.83 10.06 -19.27
N THR A 43 15.42 9.63 -20.46
CA THR A 43 15.16 10.47 -21.62
C THR A 43 13.79 10.12 -22.20
N GLY A 44 13.25 11.03 -23.03
CA GLY A 44 11.95 10.86 -23.67
C GLY A 44 10.77 11.25 -22.78
N GLU A 45 11.04 11.97 -21.70
CA GLU A 45 10.04 12.64 -20.88
C GLU A 45 9.18 13.59 -21.73
N PRO A 46 7.90 13.79 -21.36
CA PRO A 46 7.03 14.68 -22.10
C PRO A 46 7.51 16.12 -22.04
N THR A 47 7.36 16.83 -23.16
CA THR A 47 7.59 18.27 -23.24
C THR A 47 6.32 19.04 -22.89
N GLY A 48 6.48 20.28 -22.41
CA GLY A 48 5.38 21.17 -22.04
C GLY A 48 5.08 21.18 -20.54
N THR A 49 3.95 21.80 -20.19
CA THR A 49 3.52 22.12 -18.82
C THR A 49 2.15 21.52 -18.49
N GLY A 50 1.72 21.66 -17.23
CA GLY A 50 0.38 21.27 -16.79
C GLY A 50 0.23 19.80 -16.37
N TYR A 51 1.33 19.05 -16.26
CA TYR A 51 1.33 17.76 -15.56
C TYR A 51 1.13 17.96 -14.06
N GLN A 52 0.41 17.04 -13.43
CA GLN A 52 0.03 17.13 -12.02
C GLN A 52 0.40 15.88 -11.22
N GLN A 53 0.70 14.76 -11.88
CA GLN A 53 1.08 13.52 -11.24
C GLN A 53 2.05 12.73 -12.12
N ILE A 54 3.02 12.07 -11.49
CA ILE A 54 3.90 11.08 -12.12
C ILE A 54 3.78 9.75 -11.36
N ALA A 55 3.75 8.63 -12.07
CA ALA A 55 3.83 7.28 -11.52
C ALA A 55 4.96 6.51 -12.21
N ALA A 56 5.59 5.57 -11.49
CA ALA A 56 6.71 4.78 -11.98
C ALA A 56 6.49 3.28 -11.80
N SER A 57 6.67 2.52 -12.87
CA SER A 57 6.85 1.06 -12.81
C SER A 57 8.32 0.73 -12.56
N ARG A 58 8.76 -0.53 -12.70
CA ARG A 58 10.19 -0.88 -12.54
C ARG A 58 11.11 -0.19 -13.55
N SER A 59 10.59 0.15 -14.73
CA SER A 59 11.42 0.61 -15.85
C SER A 59 10.77 1.66 -16.75
N ALA A 60 9.61 2.20 -16.37
CA ALA A 60 8.92 3.23 -17.14
C ALA A 60 8.22 4.25 -16.23
N PHE A 61 7.71 5.30 -16.85
CA PHE A 61 6.92 6.35 -16.20
C PHE A 61 5.63 6.63 -16.96
N ALA A 62 4.64 7.12 -16.21
CA ALA A 62 3.42 7.71 -16.72
C ALA A 62 3.18 9.05 -16.03
N ALA A 63 2.69 10.05 -16.76
CA ALA A 63 2.33 11.36 -16.23
C ALA A 63 0.90 11.73 -16.61
N LEU A 64 0.17 12.26 -15.62
CA LEU A 64 -1.20 12.75 -15.76
C LEU A 64 -1.17 14.26 -15.90
N LYS A 65 -1.88 14.76 -16.91
CA LYS A 65 -2.07 16.19 -17.15
C LYS A 65 -3.38 16.67 -16.54
N SER A 66 -3.46 17.97 -16.25
CA SER A 66 -4.64 18.62 -15.67
C SER A 66 -5.90 18.56 -16.54
N ASP A 67 -5.75 18.40 -17.86
CA ASP A 67 -6.85 18.12 -18.79
C ASP A 67 -7.32 16.66 -18.78
N GLY A 68 -6.73 15.83 -17.92
CA GLY A 68 -7.03 14.41 -17.76
C GLY A 68 -6.46 13.51 -18.85
N SER A 69 -5.53 14.00 -19.68
CA SER A 69 -4.75 13.18 -20.61
C SER A 69 -3.52 12.56 -19.94
N ILE A 70 -3.02 11.47 -20.52
CA ILE A 70 -1.86 10.73 -20.00
C ILE A 70 -0.77 10.65 -21.05
N THR A 71 0.47 10.86 -20.61
CA THR A 71 1.68 10.61 -21.42
C THR A 71 2.56 9.59 -20.72
N VAL A 72 3.21 8.72 -21.48
CA VAL A 72 4.06 7.65 -20.95
C VAL A 72 5.40 7.64 -21.66
N TRP A 73 6.44 7.19 -20.96
CA TRP A 73 7.79 7.06 -21.51
C TRP A 73 8.61 6.02 -20.76
N GLY A 74 9.78 5.66 -21.30
CA GLY A 74 10.65 4.62 -20.78
C GLY A 74 10.38 3.24 -21.39
N ASN A 75 10.70 2.18 -20.65
CA ASN A 75 10.71 0.84 -21.21
C ASN A 75 9.32 0.32 -21.58
N THR A 76 9.22 -0.30 -22.76
CA THR A 76 8.01 -0.95 -23.27
C THR A 76 7.38 -1.95 -22.30
N PHE A 77 8.17 -2.87 -21.75
CA PHE A 77 7.68 -3.90 -20.84
C PHE A 77 7.30 -3.34 -19.47
N GLY A 78 7.75 -2.13 -19.14
CA GLY A 78 7.29 -1.37 -17.97
C GLY A 78 6.03 -0.55 -18.23
N GLY A 79 5.50 -0.52 -19.46
CA GLY A 79 4.34 0.28 -19.85
C GLY A 79 4.65 1.67 -20.43
N GLY A 80 5.92 1.94 -20.79
CA GLY A 80 6.40 3.24 -21.28
C GLY A 80 6.21 3.50 -22.79
N LEU A 81 5.56 2.61 -23.54
CA LEU A 81 5.35 2.81 -24.99
C LEU A 81 4.34 3.92 -25.27
N ALA A 82 4.77 5.00 -25.91
CA ALA A 82 3.87 5.84 -26.70
C ALA A 82 3.30 5.02 -27.86
N TYR A 83 1.99 5.14 -28.13
CA TYR A 83 1.27 4.36 -29.13
C TYR A 83 2.02 4.27 -30.47
N LYS A 84 2.48 3.06 -30.84
CA LYS A 84 2.97 2.73 -32.18
C LYS A 84 2.11 1.61 -32.74
N ALA A 85 1.67 1.79 -33.99
CA ALA A 85 0.67 0.97 -34.69
C ALA A 85 1.07 -0.50 -34.97
N THR A 86 2.22 -0.97 -34.50
CA THR A 86 2.61 -2.38 -34.58
C THR A 86 2.42 -3.06 -33.22
N ALA A 87 1.30 -3.78 -33.10
CA ALA A 87 0.95 -4.61 -31.94
C ALA A 87 2.11 -5.55 -31.58
N THR A 88 2.78 -5.29 -30.47
CA THR A 88 3.74 -6.24 -29.89
C THR A 88 2.96 -7.22 -29.03
N SER A 89 3.05 -8.53 -29.33
CA SER A 89 2.36 -9.56 -28.55
C SER A 89 2.72 -9.45 -27.06
N GLY A 90 1.71 -9.44 -26.18
CA GLY A 90 1.89 -9.39 -24.73
C GLY A 90 1.91 -8.00 -24.08
N ILE A 91 1.62 -6.91 -24.82
CA ILE A 91 1.55 -5.54 -24.29
C ILE A 91 0.15 -4.93 -24.49
N ILE A 92 -0.37 -4.23 -23.48
CA ILE A 92 -1.53 -3.34 -23.59
C ILE A 92 -1.03 -1.89 -23.68
N TYR A 93 -1.56 -1.13 -24.64
CA TYR A 93 -1.14 0.26 -24.91
C TYR A 93 -1.80 1.27 -23.97
N PRO A 94 -1.13 2.41 -23.70
CA PRO A 94 -1.71 3.48 -22.89
C PRO A 94 -3.01 4.04 -23.50
N PRO A 95 -3.92 4.58 -22.66
CA PRO A 95 -5.15 5.17 -23.16
C PRO A 95 -4.87 6.42 -24.01
N THR A 96 -5.59 6.53 -25.13
CA THR A 96 -5.64 7.76 -25.96
C THR A 96 -6.80 8.68 -25.59
N THR A 97 -7.62 8.26 -24.63
CA THR A 97 -8.77 9.00 -24.12
C THR A 97 -8.37 9.90 -22.94
N THR A 98 -9.23 10.85 -22.58
CA THR A 98 -9.00 11.79 -21.48
C THR A 98 -10.01 11.57 -20.34
N GLY A 99 -10.05 12.52 -19.38
CA GLY A 99 -10.95 12.49 -18.23
C GLY A 99 -10.42 11.72 -17.02
N PHE A 100 -9.13 11.36 -17.04
CA PHE A 100 -8.47 10.74 -15.91
C PHE A 100 -8.17 11.77 -14.82
N VAL A 101 -8.29 11.35 -13.57
CA VAL A 101 -8.04 12.17 -12.38
C VAL A 101 -6.91 11.62 -11.52
N ARG A 102 -6.51 10.36 -11.71
CA ARG A 102 -5.40 9.70 -10.99
C ARG A 102 -4.71 8.65 -11.84
N ILE A 103 -3.40 8.48 -11.64
CA ILE A 103 -2.60 7.38 -12.21
C ILE A 103 -1.91 6.55 -11.12
N PHE A 104 -1.69 5.27 -11.39
CA PHE A 104 -1.05 4.30 -10.51
C PHE A 104 -0.09 3.42 -11.30
N ALA A 105 0.87 2.79 -10.61
CA ALA A 105 1.86 1.91 -11.22
C ALA A 105 2.03 0.60 -10.42
N ASN A 106 2.45 -0.45 -11.11
CA ASN A 106 2.95 -1.70 -10.54
C ASN A 106 4.28 -2.10 -11.21
N GLY A 107 4.79 -3.30 -10.90
CA GLY A 107 6.08 -3.76 -11.42
C GLY A 107 6.23 -3.77 -12.95
N GLY A 108 5.14 -3.98 -13.70
CA GLY A 108 5.16 -4.13 -15.16
C GLY A 108 4.15 -3.29 -15.92
N GLY A 109 3.48 -2.32 -15.28
CA GLY A 109 2.54 -1.43 -15.96
C GLY A 109 1.88 -0.41 -15.06
N PHE A 110 0.77 0.15 -15.56
CA PHE A 110 0.09 1.30 -14.98
C PHE A 110 -1.43 1.11 -15.02
N SER A 111 -2.13 1.92 -14.23
CA SER A 111 -3.56 2.13 -14.36
C SER A 111 -3.94 3.59 -14.14
N ALA A 112 -5.09 4.00 -14.65
CA ALA A 112 -5.60 5.35 -14.52
C ALA A 112 -7.10 5.35 -14.26
N GLN A 113 -7.56 6.22 -13.36
CA GLN A 113 -8.95 6.33 -12.94
C GLN A 113 -9.56 7.63 -13.46
N ARG A 114 -10.78 7.56 -13.99
CA ARG A 114 -11.59 8.72 -14.39
C ARG A 114 -12.44 9.27 -13.25
N SER A 115 -12.93 10.50 -13.41
CA SER A 115 -13.81 11.15 -12.41
C SER A 115 -15.10 10.38 -12.15
N ASN A 116 -15.61 9.66 -13.16
CA ASN A 116 -16.78 8.78 -13.04
C ASN A 116 -16.44 7.40 -12.40
N GLY A 117 -15.20 7.19 -11.98
CA GLY A 117 -14.71 5.96 -11.38
C GLY A 117 -14.13 4.95 -12.36
N THR A 118 -14.39 5.02 -13.67
CA THR A 118 -13.86 4.03 -14.64
C THR A 118 -12.33 3.96 -14.63
N VAL A 119 -11.76 2.76 -14.67
CA VAL A 119 -10.31 2.52 -14.67
C VAL A 119 -9.85 1.91 -15.98
N VAL A 120 -8.69 2.34 -16.47
CA VAL A 120 -7.98 1.73 -17.61
C VAL A 120 -6.59 1.31 -17.15
N ALA A 121 -6.12 0.13 -17.57
CA ALA A 121 -4.77 -0.37 -17.27
C ALA A 121 -3.99 -0.67 -18.55
N TRP A 122 -2.67 -0.47 -18.52
CA TRP A 122 -1.76 -0.70 -19.66
C TRP A 122 -0.34 -1.08 -19.22
N GLY A 123 0.44 -1.69 -20.12
CA GLY A 123 1.73 -2.32 -19.81
C GLY A 123 1.77 -3.81 -20.13
N ASN A 124 2.68 -4.54 -19.48
CA ASN A 124 2.91 -5.96 -19.74
C ASN A 124 1.74 -6.83 -19.27
N ILE A 125 1.10 -7.55 -20.19
CA ILE A 125 -0.12 -8.32 -19.93
C ILE A 125 0.00 -9.32 -18.76
N THR A 126 1.19 -9.86 -18.50
CA THR A 126 1.43 -10.78 -17.36
C THR A 126 1.43 -10.06 -16.02
N SER A 127 1.79 -8.77 -16.01
CA SER A 127 1.87 -7.93 -14.81
C SER A 127 0.61 -7.11 -14.57
N ILE A 128 -0.15 -6.79 -15.63
CA ILE A 128 -1.39 -6.01 -15.52
C ILE A 128 -2.66 -6.84 -15.69
N GLY A 129 -2.65 -8.01 -16.33
CA GLY A 129 -3.89 -8.68 -16.76
C GLY A 129 -4.59 -7.94 -17.92
N ALA A 130 -5.60 -8.56 -18.54
CA ALA A 130 -6.35 -7.91 -19.62
C ALA A 130 -7.09 -6.66 -19.13
N THR A 131 -7.33 -5.71 -20.04
CA THR A 131 -8.06 -4.44 -19.88
C THR A 131 -9.01 -4.44 -18.67
N GLY A 132 -8.67 -3.67 -17.64
CA GLY A 132 -9.50 -3.56 -16.44
C GLY A 132 -10.91 -3.05 -16.81
N PRO A 133 -11.99 -3.69 -16.30
CA PRO A 133 -13.36 -3.18 -16.44
C PRO A 133 -13.62 -2.00 -15.48
N ASP A 134 -14.81 -1.39 -15.60
CA ASP A 134 -15.35 -0.37 -14.69
C ASP A 134 -15.28 -0.77 -13.21
N ALA A 135 -14.20 -0.38 -12.53
CA ALA A 135 -14.06 -0.46 -11.08
C ALA A 135 -14.09 0.96 -10.52
N THR A 136 -15.16 1.35 -9.84
CA THR A 136 -15.38 2.73 -9.37
C THR A 136 -14.36 3.23 -8.36
N ALA A 137 -13.56 2.34 -7.77
CA ALA A 137 -12.25 2.69 -7.23
C ALA A 137 -11.31 1.47 -7.11
N VAL A 138 -10.02 1.72 -7.39
CA VAL A 138 -8.91 0.85 -6.96
C VAL A 138 -8.63 1.21 -5.51
N PHE A 139 -8.89 0.30 -4.58
CA PHE A 139 -8.62 0.57 -3.17
C PHE A 139 -7.26 0.02 -2.75
N THR A 140 -6.80 -1.10 -3.35
CA THR A 140 -5.63 -1.80 -2.82
C THR A 140 -4.77 -2.47 -3.91
N ARG A 141 -3.44 -2.39 -3.76
CA ARG A 141 -2.42 -2.86 -4.73
C ARG A 141 -1.41 -3.80 -4.08
N ILE A 142 -0.99 -4.83 -4.83
CA ILE A 142 0.14 -5.70 -4.47
C ILE A 142 1.06 -5.89 -5.69
N ALA A 143 2.27 -6.46 -5.47
CA ALA A 143 3.36 -6.45 -6.46
C ALA A 143 3.02 -7.05 -7.84
N GLY A 144 1.95 -7.84 -7.96
CA GLY A 144 1.52 -8.43 -9.23
C GLY A 144 0.02 -8.43 -9.50
N ALA A 145 -0.85 -7.90 -8.62
CA ALA A 145 -2.29 -7.92 -8.82
C ALA A 145 -2.98 -6.69 -8.22
N PHE A 146 -4.21 -6.48 -8.66
CA PHE A 146 -5.08 -5.40 -8.22
C PHE A 146 -6.44 -5.95 -7.81
N ALA A 147 -7.06 -5.25 -6.87
CA ALA A 147 -8.45 -5.46 -6.51
C ALA A 147 -9.16 -4.11 -6.33
N GLY A 148 -10.40 -4.02 -6.77
CA GLY A 148 -11.22 -2.81 -6.66
C GLY A 148 -12.67 -3.13 -6.32
N LEU A 149 -13.33 -2.17 -5.67
CA LEU A 149 -14.77 -2.21 -5.42
C LEU A 149 -15.49 -1.39 -6.49
N THR A 150 -16.59 -1.94 -6.99
CA THR A 150 -17.52 -1.29 -7.90
C THR A 150 -18.60 -0.52 -7.13
N SER A 151 -19.34 0.36 -7.81
CA SER A 151 -20.37 1.20 -7.18
C SER A 151 -21.59 0.39 -6.74
N ASP A 152 -21.77 -0.79 -7.32
CA ASP A 152 -22.74 -1.79 -6.90
C ASP A 152 -22.17 -2.79 -5.88
N SER A 153 -21.07 -2.42 -5.20
CA SER A 153 -20.48 -3.17 -4.08
C SER A 153 -20.04 -4.59 -4.44
N ARG A 154 -19.52 -4.80 -5.66
CA ARG A 154 -18.85 -6.04 -6.09
C ARG A 154 -17.34 -5.86 -6.09
N ILE A 155 -16.61 -6.98 -6.09
CA ILE A 155 -15.15 -7.00 -6.16
C ILE A 155 -14.72 -7.39 -7.58
N ILE A 156 -13.75 -6.66 -8.11
CA ILE A 156 -13.07 -6.95 -9.38
C ILE A 156 -11.59 -7.15 -9.06
N ALA A 157 -11.00 -8.25 -9.51
CA ALA A 157 -9.58 -8.53 -9.38
C ALA A 157 -8.93 -8.80 -10.74
N TRP A 158 -7.73 -8.25 -10.98
CA TRP A 158 -6.98 -8.40 -12.23
C TRP A 158 -5.47 -8.42 -11.98
N GLY A 159 -4.69 -8.91 -12.94
CA GLY A 159 -3.24 -9.12 -12.80
C GLY A 159 -2.87 -10.59 -12.57
N SER A 160 -1.72 -10.84 -11.96
CA SER A 160 -1.14 -12.18 -11.75
C SER A 160 -2.07 -13.09 -10.92
N PRO A 161 -2.45 -14.27 -11.44
CA PRO A 161 -3.26 -15.25 -10.73
C PRO A 161 -2.63 -15.75 -9.43
N ILE A 162 -1.30 -15.84 -9.40
CA ILE A 162 -0.54 -16.35 -8.24
C ILE A 162 -0.75 -15.45 -7.02
N THR A 163 -0.95 -14.16 -7.24
CA THR A 163 -1.20 -13.18 -6.17
C THR A 163 -2.68 -12.76 -6.11
N GLY A 164 -3.61 -13.55 -6.66
CA GLY A 164 -5.04 -13.24 -6.55
C GLY A 164 -5.58 -12.25 -7.59
N GLY A 165 -4.87 -12.06 -8.71
CA GLY A 165 -5.43 -11.48 -9.92
C GLY A 165 -6.25 -12.50 -10.73
N GLY A 166 -6.92 -12.04 -11.80
CA GLY A 166 -7.71 -12.88 -12.70
C GLY A 166 -6.95 -13.37 -13.93
N THR A 167 -7.32 -14.55 -14.47
CA THR A 167 -6.70 -15.13 -15.68
C THR A 167 -7.35 -14.65 -16.99
N THR A 168 -6.51 -14.08 -17.87
CA THR A 168 -6.57 -14.06 -19.35
C THR A 168 -7.65 -13.25 -20.11
N ALA A 169 -7.13 -12.29 -20.90
CA ALA A 169 -7.40 -11.88 -22.30
C ALA A 169 -8.81 -11.89 -22.95
N SER A 170 -9.88 -12.25 -22.26
CA SER A 170 -11.23 -12.23 -22.85
C SER A 170 -12.23 -11.87 -21.77
N SER A 171 -12.68 -10.60 -21.76
CA SER A 171 -13.97 -10.07 -21.27
C SER A 171 -14.59 -10.55 -19.94
N THR A 172 -14.00 -11.48 -19.21
CA THR A 172 -14.52 -12.12 -18.01
C THR A 172 -13.45 -12.04 -16.94
N VAL A 173 -13.50 -10.89 -16.27
CA VAL A 173 -12.96 -10.64 -14.95
C VAL A 173 -13.22 -11.85 -14.07
N THR A 174 -12.17 -12.44 -13.49
CA THR A 174 -12.37 -13.46 -12.47
C THR A 174 -12.88 -12.77 -11.22
N VAL A 175 -14.10 -13.11 -10.83
CA VAL A 175 -14.72 -12.64 -9.60
C VAL A 175 -13.98 -13.33 -8.46
N ALA A 176 -13.07 -12.61 -7.80
CA ALA A 176 -12.64 -12.95 -6.44
C ALA A 176 -13.89 -13.26 -5.61
N PRO A 177 -13.87 -14.29 -4.75
CA PRO A 177 -15.03 -15.14 -4.48
C PRO A 177 -16.22 -14.32 -3.99
N THR A 178 -17.13 -13.90 -4.88
CA THR A 178 -18.47 -13.43 -4.57
C THR A 178 -19.35 -13.21 -5.78
N THR A 179 -20.30 -14.12 -5.96
CA THR A 179 -21.55 -13.83 -6.66
C THR A 179 -22.44 -12.84 -5.89
N SER A 180 -22.05 -12.39 -4.68
CA SER A 180 -22.78 -11.42 -3.86
C SER A 180 -22.19 -10.00 -3.93
N SER A 181 -23.09 -9.02 -4.03
CA SER A 181 -22.79 -7.62 -3.75
C SER A 181 -22.80 -7.35 -2.24
N GLY A 182 -22.33 -6.17 -1.84
CA GLY A 182 -22.36 -5.71 -0.45
C GLY A 182 -21.00 -5.53 0.21
N TRP A 183 -19.91 -5.73 -0.54
CA TRP A 183 -18.54 -5.45 -0.10
C TRP A 183 -18.31 -3.96 0.08
N VAL A 184 -17.63 -3.60 1.15
CA VAL A 184 -17.38 -2.21 1.55
C VAL A 184 -15.92 -1.87 1.69
N ASP A 185 -15.05 -2.85 1.88
CA ASP A 185 -13.60 -2.63 1.98
C ASP A 185 -12.79 -3.82 1.48
N ILE A 186 -11.56 -3.55 1.01
CA ILE A 186 -10.57 -4.54 0.56
C ILE A 186 -9.20 -4.17 1.13
N VAL A 187 -8.58 -5.11 1.84
CA VAL A 187 -7.23 -4.98 2.41
C VAL A 187 -6.30 -6.00 1.74
N SER A 188 -5.00 -5.73 1.71
CA SER A 188 -4.01 -6.67 1.15
C SER A 188 -2.80 -6.87 2.05
N THR A 189 -2.24 -8.08 1.95
CA THR A 189 -0.85 -8.36 2.35
C THR A 189 0.07 -8.12 1.15
N GLY A 190 1.31 -8.61 1.17
CA GLY A 190 2.21 -8.54 0.02
C GLY A 190 1.78 -9.39 -1.18
N LYS A 191 0.93 -10.42 -0.99
CA LYS A 191 0.55 -11.39 -2.05
C LYS A 191 -0.90 -11.91 -2.00
N ALA A 192 -1.73 -11.41 -1.10
CA ALA A 192 -3.13 -11.80 -0.99
C ALA A 192 -4.03 -10.61 -0.68
N PHE A 193 -5.32 -10.82 -0.84
CA PHE A 193 -6.37 -9.86 -0.54
C PHE A 193 -7.38 -10.45 0.43
N ALA A 194 -8.03 -9.57 1.18
CA ALA A 194 -9.21 -9.87 1.96
C ALA A 194 -10.22 -8.73 1.80
N ALA A 195 -11.50 -9.06 1.81
CA ALA A 195 -12.57 -8.08 1.75
C ALA A 195 -13.56 -8.30 2.89
N ILE A 196 -14.28 -7.24 3.25
CA ILE A 196 -15.36 -7.26 4.25
C ILE A 196 -16.64 -6.64 3.69
N ASP A 197 -17.79 -7.24 4.00
CA ASP A 197 -19.11 -6.76 3.59
C ASP A 197 -19.83 -5.98 4.70
N THR A 198 -20.98 -5.38 4.36
CA THR A 198 -21.83 -4.62 5.32
C THR A 198 -22.34 -5.45 6.51
N SER A 199 -22.36 -6.77 6.41
CA SER A 199 -22.75 -7.69 7.49
C SER A 199 -21.54 -8.18 8.30
N GLY A 200 -20.33 -7.75 7.94
CA GLY A 200 -19.09 -8.15 8.57
C GLY A 200 -18.65 -9.56 8.21
N ASN A 201 -19.07 -10.11 7.06
CA ASN A 201 -18.51 -11.34 6.51
C ASN A 201 -17.19 -11.04 5.79
N ILE A 202 -16.28 -12.02 5.79
CA ILE A 202 -14.94 -11.86 5.20
C ILE A 202 -14.72 -12.89 4.11
N ALA A 203 -14.13 -12.45 3.00
CA ALA A 203 -13.60 -13.30 1.96
C ALA A 203 -12.11 -13.01 1.76
N SER A 204 -11.28 -14.03 1.52
CA SER A 204 -9.88 -13.87 1.13
C SER A 204 -9.53 -14.66 -0.12
N TRP A 205 -8.55 -14.16 -0.88
CA TRP A 205 -8.05 -14.79 -2.11
C TRP A 205 -6.60 -14.39 -2.41
N GLY A 206 -5.92 -15.15 -3.25
CA GLY A 206 -4.51 -14.96 -3.62
C GLY A 206 -3.60 -16.03 -3.04
N ASP A 207 -2.35 -15.67 -2.73
CA ASP A 207 -1.35 -16.62 -2.25
C ASP A 207 -1.74 -17.20 -0.88
N ILE A 208 -1.77 -18.53 -0.79
CA ILE A 208 -2.18 -19.27 0.40
C ILE A 208 -1.33 -18.96 1.63
N LEU A 209 -0.02 -18.75 1.46
CA LEU A 209 0.90 -18.48 2.56
C LEU A 209 0.74 -17.05 3.08
N PHE A 210 0.14 -16.16 2.29
CA PHE A 210 -0.04 -14.75 2.62
C PHE A 210 -1.48 -14.42 3.06
N GLY A 211 -2.27 -15.43 3.41
CA GLY A 211 -3.65 -15.27 3.88
C GLY A 211 -4.70 -15.27 2.77
N GLY A 212 -4.36 -15.73 1.56
CA GLY A 212 -5.30 -15.90 0.45
C GLY A 212 -6.34 -17.00 0.68
N THR A 213 -6.27 -17.73 1.79
CA THR A 213 -7.29 -18.67 2.25
C THR A 213 -7.47 -18.56 3.76
N ASN A 214 -8.43 -19.31 4.32
CA ASN A 214 -8.68 -19.44 5.76
C ASN A 214 -9.10 -18.14 6.48
N ALA A 215 -9.71 -17.19 5.76
CA ALA A 215 -10.44 -16.11 6.40
C ALA A 215 -11.51 -16.67 7.37
N PRO A 216 -11.84 -15.94 8.46
CA PRO A 216 -12.92 -16.30 9.37
C PRO A 216 -14.25 -16.51 8.61
N LYS A 217 -14.99 -17.55 8.98
CA LYS A 217 -16.26 -17.94 8.33
C LYS A 217 -17.50 -17.39 9.01
N ASP A 218 -17.33 -16.82 10.20
CA ASP A 218 -18.34 -16.13 10.99
C ASP A 218 -18.43 -14.64 10.60
N SER A 219 -19.55 -14.01 10.97
CA SER A 219 -19.88 -12.62 10.61
C SER A 219 -19.71 -11.67 11.80
N GLY A 220 -19.93 -10.36 11.63
CA GLY A 220 -19.89 -9.38 12.73
C GLY A 220 -18.53 -8.72 12.96
N TYR A 221 -17.62 -8.86 12.00
CA TYR A 221 -16.41 -8.06 11.93
C TYR A 221 -16.74 -6.63 11.47
N LYS A 222 -15.92 -5.65 11.85
CA LYS A 222 -16.08 -4.25 11.43
C LYS A 222 -14.92 -3.73 10.59
N GLN A 223 -13.75 -4.36 10.70
CA GLN A 223 -12.54 -3.89 10.05
C GLN A 223 -11.53 -5.02 9.88
N ILE A 224 -10.77 -4.96 8.79
CA ILE A 224 -9.61 -5.81 8.52
C ILE A 224 -8.34 -4.93 8.55
N TYR A 225 -7.26 -5.49 9.06
CA TYR A 225 -5.91 -4.95 9.05
C TYR A 225 -4.98 -6.00 8.44
N ALA A 226 -3.83 -5.57 7.94
CA ALA A 226 -2.83 -6.47 7.37
C ALA A 226 -1.41 -6.01 7.65
N ASN A 227 -0.50 -6.95 7.62
CA ASN A 227 0.93 -6.70 7.50
C ASN A 227 1.49 -7.31 6.20
N GLY A 228 2.79 -7.60 6.15
CA GLY A 228 3.42 -8.15 4.95
C GLY A 228 2.84 -9.49 4.48
N SER A 229 2.29 -10.32 5.37
CA SER A 229 1.88 -11.71 5.05
C SER A 229 0.73 -12.27 5.91
N ALA A 230 0.16 -11.49 6.81
CA ALA A 230 -0.96 -11.89 7.65
C ALA A 230 -2.05 -10.80 7.72
N PHE A 231 -3.27 -11.24 8.00
CA PHE A 231 -4.43 -10.41 8.20
C PHE A 231 -4.98 -10.56 9.62
N VAL A 232 -5.67 -9.51 10.07
CA VAL A 232 -6.36 -9.44 11.35
C VAL A 232 -7.72 -8.81 11.13
N ALA A 233 -8.77 -9.42 11.65
CA ALA A 233 -10.12 -8.87 11.66
C ALA A 233 -10.58 -8.59 13.09
N VAL A 234 -11.24 -7.45 13.29
CA VAL A 234 -11.72 -7.00 14.59
C VAL A 234 -13.24 -6.92 14.59
N ARG A 235 -13.88 -7.42 15.65
CA ARG A 235 -15.33 -7.35 15.88
C ARG A 235 -15.77 -6.05 16.55
N GLN A 236 -17.08 -5.83 16.63
CA GLN A 236 -17.65 -4.69 17.36
C GLN A 236 -17.31 -4.70 18.85
N ASP A 237 -17.29 -5.88 19.48
CA ASP A 237 -16.86 -6.07 20.88
C ASP A 237 -15.33 -6.00 21.06
N GLY A 238 -14.59 -5.78 19.97
CA GLY A 238 -13.14 -5.71 19.97
C GLY A 238 -12.44 -7.05 20.10
N SER A 239 -13.11 -8.19 19.89
CA SER A 239 -12.41 -9.48 19.75
C SER A 239 -11.69 -9.57 18.41
N ILE A 240 -10.66 -10.41 18.34
CA ILE A 240 -9.74 -10.50 17.20
C ILE A 240 -9.73 -11.90 16.58
N SER A 241 -9.61 -11.96 15.25
CA SER A 241 -9.27 -13.19 14.51
C SER A 241 -8.16 -12.90 13.53
N ALA A 242 -7.15 -13.78 13.45
CA ALA A 242 -6.01 -13.62 12.56
C ALA A 242 -5.87 -14.82 11.63
N TRP A 243 -5.32 -14.59 10.43
CA TRP A 243 -5.01 -15.64 9.45
C TRP A 243 -3.86 -15.22 8.53
N GLY A 244 -3.30 -16.18 7.80
CA GLY A 244 -2.11 -15.99 6.94
C GLY A 244 -0.86 -16.62 7.56
N GLU A 245 0.31 -16.07 7.24
CA GLU A 245 1.59 -16.62 7.72
C GLU A 245 1.67 -16.60 9.26
N ALA A 246 1.79 -17.78 9.87
CA ALA A 246 1.70 -17.92 11.32
C ALA A 246 2.79 -17.13 12.06
N THR A 247 4.02 -17.15 11.52
CA THR A 247 5.16 -16.43 12.11
C THR A 247 5.06 -14.92 11.98
N ALA A 248 4.26 -14.43 11.04
CA ALA A 248 3.97 -13.01 10.85
C ALA A 248 2.74 -12.55 11.66
N GLY A 249 2.19 -13.38 12.54
CA GLY A 249 1.02 -13.03 13.35
C GLY A 249 -0.32 -13.43 12.71
N GLY A 250 -0.30 -14.28 11.67
CA GLY A 250 -1.48 -15.00 11.20
C GLY A 250 -1.99 -16.05 12.19
N ALA A 251 -1.26 -16.29 13.28
CA ALA A 251 -1.65 -17.09 14.43
C ALA A 251 -1.22 -16.39 15.73
N GLY A 252 -1.77 -16.84 16.88
CA GLY A 252 -1.39 -16.33 18.20
C GLY A 252 -2.00 -14.98 18.58
N ALA A 253 -3.05 -14.54 17.87
CA ALA A 253 -3.83 -13.37 18.25
C ALA A 253 -4.45 -13.53 19.67
N PRO A 254 -4.61 -12.43 20.42
CA PRO A 254 -5.22 -12.46 21.75
C PRO A 254 -6.67 -12.94 21.69
N THR A 255 -7.09 -13.68 22.73
CA THR A 255 -8.41 -14.32 22.82
C THR A 255 -9.44 -13.51 23.61
N ASP A 256 -9.01 -12.45 24.28
CA ASP A 256 -9.87 -11.50 24.98
C ASP A 256 -10.40 -10.40 24.05
N ARG A 257 -11.15 -9.46 24.63
CA ARG A 257 -11.96 -8.46 23.91
C ARG A 257 -11.59 -7.02 24.30
N GLY A 258 -12.24 -6.05 23.65
CA GLY A 258 -12.12 -4.63 23.95
C GLY A 258 -10.99 -3.92 23.20
N TYR A 259 -10.40 -4.54 22.18
CA TYR A 259 -9.43 -3.88 21.32
C TYR A 259 -10.12 -2.87 20.39
N THR A 260 -9.50 -1.71 20.29
CA THR A 260 -10.05 -0.56 19.55
C THR A 260 -9.21 -0.19 18.34
N GLN A 261 -7.92 -0.50 18.36
CA GLN A 261 -6.97 -0.16 17.29
C GLN A 261 -5.96 -1.28 17.12
N ILE A 262 -5.55 -1.52 15.87
CA ILE A 262 -4.52 -2.49 15.49
C ILE A 262 -3.42 -1.75 14.72
N PHE A 263 -2.18 -2.09 15.04
CA PHE A 263 -0.97 -1.57 14.43
C PHE A 263 -0.11 -2.75 13.97
N SER A 264 0.75 -2.52 12.98
CA SER A 264 1.59 -3.58 12.43
C SER A 264 3.01 -3.11 12.10
N THR A 265 3.97 -4.01 12.27
CA THR A 265 5.26 -4.01 11.56
C THR A 265 5.13 -4.87 10.31
N VAL A 266 6.24 -5.23 9.65
CA VAL A 266 6.18 -6.15 8.50
C VAL A 266 5.67 -7.54 8.91
N ASN A 267 6.12 -8.07 10.05
CA ASN A 267 5.77 -9.43 10.50
C ASN A 267 5.18 -9.51 11.93
N SER A 268 4.66 -8.42 12.49
CA SER A 268 4.00 -8.45 13.81
C SER A 268 2.82 -7.51 13.92
N PHE A 269 1.98 -7.72 14.93
CA PHE A 269 0.86 -6.85 15.28
C PHE A 269 0.93 -6.40 16.73
N ALA A 270 0.37 -5.22 16.99
CA ALA A 270 0.07 -4.69 18.31
C ALA A 270 -1.40 -4.23 18.35
N ALA A 271 -2.14 -4.62 19.39
CA ALA A 271 -3.53 -4.23 19.59
C ALA A 271 -3.68 -3.40 20.87
N LEU A 272 -4.39 -2.27 20.76
CA LEU A 272 -4.59 -1.28 21.82
C LEU A 272 -6.06 -1.26 22.28
N LYS A 273 -6.27 -1.36 23.59
CA LYS A 273 -7.59 -1.21 24.23
C LYS A 273 -7.87 0.23 24.64
N ALA A 274 -9.15 0.52 24.96
CA ALA A 274 -9.59 1.82 25.43
C ALA A 274 -8.97 2.24 26.78
N ASP A 275 -8.61 1.28 27.64
CA ASP A 275 -7.87 1.53 28.88
C ASP A 275 -6.38 1.79 28.65
N GLY A 276 -5.94 1.70 27.39
CA GLY A 276 -4.57 1.87 26.97
C GLY A 276 -3.67 0.66 27.22
N SER A 277 -4.21 -0.52 27.52
CA SER A 277 -3.42 -1.75 27.56
C SER A 277 -3.10 -2.26 26.15
N ILE A 278 -1.93 -2.89 26.00
CA ILE A 278 -1.40 -3.37 24.72
C ILE A 278 -1.21 -4.90 24.75
N LYS A 279 -1.56 -5.58 23.66
CA LYS A 279 -1.09 -6.95 23.38
C LYS A 279 -0.36 -7.00 22.04
N VAL A 280 0.68 -7.83 21.96
CA VAL A 280 1.47 -8.03 20.74
C VAL A 280 1.54 -9.51 20.38
N TRP A 281 1.72 -9.79 19.09
CA TRP A 281 1.96 -11.14 18.59
C TRP A 281 2.63 -11.09 17.20
N GLY A 282 3.12 -12.23 16.72
CA GLY A 282 3.91 -12.35 15.49
C GLY A 282 5.40 -12.50 15.78
N SER A 283 6.25 -12.00 14.88
CA SER A 283 7.70 -12.17 14.97
C SER A 283 8.29 -11.51 16.22
N THR A 284 8.95 -12.30 17.06
CA THR A 284 9.60 -11.81 18.29
C THR A 284 10.71 -10.80 18.01
N LEU A 285 11.35 -10.88 16.84
CA LEU A 285 12.39 -9.94 16.41
C LEU A 285 11.81 -8.61 15.89
N GLU A 286 10.53 -8.58 15.50
CA GLU A 286 9.88 -7.44 14.86
C GLU A 286 8.72 -6.86 15.68
N GLY A 287 8.76 -7.02 17.00
CA GLY A 287 7.82 -6.39 17.93
C GLY A 287 6.72 -7.30 18.48
N GLY A 288 6.66 -8.57 18.08
CA GLY A 288 5.75 -9.59 18.61
C GLY A 288 6.19 -10.24 19.93
N ASP A 289 7.32 -9.84 20.51
CA ASP A 289 7.83 -10.39 21.76
C ASP A 289 7.08 -9.83 22.99
N THR A 290 6.23 -10.67 23.58
CA THR A 290 5.41 -10.32 24.75
C THR A 290 6.23 -9.95 26.00
N LEU A 291 7.50 -10.37 26.09
CA LEU A 291 8.37 -10.03 27.22
C LEU A 291 8.98 -8.63 27.09
N LYS A 292 9.00 -8.07 25.87
CA LYS A 292 9.53 -6.73 25.59
C LYS A 292 8.45 -5.68 25.40
N ALA A 293 7.25 -6.09 25.02
CA ALA A 293 6.12 -5.17 24.91
C ALA A 293 5.70 -4.63 26.29
N PRO A 294 5.19 -3.39 26.36
CA PRO A 294 4.70 -2.85 27.62
C PRO A 294 3.58 -3.69 28.24
N ALA A 295 3.70 -3.96 29.54
CA ALA A 295 2.73 -4.74 30.30
C ALA A 295 1.71 -3.88 31.07
N ASP A 296 1.94 -2.57 31.15
CA ASP A 296 1.06 -1.62 31.82
C ASP A 296 0.09 -0.93 30.84
N SER A 297 -0.71 0.00 31.34
CA SER A 297 -1.80 0.65 30.60
C SER A 297 -1.63 2.18 30.52
N GLY A 298 -2.63 2.87 29.97
CA GLY A 298 -2.63 4.32 29.78
C GLY A 298 -1.96 4.79 28.49
N TYR A 299 -1.65 3.88 27.57
CA TYR A 299 -1.24 4.22 26.20
C TYR A 299 -2.41 4.76 25.40
N ILE A 300 -2.17 5.80 24.60
CA ILE A 300 -3.18 6.48 23.80
C ILE A 300 -2.90 6.36 22.30
N ASN A 301 -1.68 5.99 21.92
CA ASN A 301 -1.28 5.85 20.53
C ASN A 301 -0.08 4.89 20.39
N ILE A 302 0.04 4.25 19.21
CA ILE A 302 1.18 3.44 18.80
C ILE A 302 1.59 3.87 17.39
N VAL A 303 2.89 3.92 17.11
CA VAL A 303 3.44 4.03 15.75
C VAL A 303 4.42 2.90 15.50
N SER A 304 4.68 2.58 14.23
CA SER A 304 5.59 1.50 13.85
C SER A 304 6.60 1.93 12.80
N THR A 305 7.81 1.35 12.87
CA THR A 305 8.73 1.26 11.73
C THR A 305 8.44 -0.03 10.97
N GLY A 306 9.30 -0.42 10.02
CA GLY A 306 9.22 -1.74 9.41
C GLY A 306 9.32 -2.90 10.41
N THR A 307 10.01 -2.72 11.55
CA THR A 307 10.34 -3.85 12.47
C THR A 307 10.30 -3.50 13.96
N ALA A 308 9.80 -2.33 14.34
CA ALA A 308 9.67 -1.91 15.73
C ALA A 308 8.37 -1.12 15.96
N PHE A 309 7.99 -0.99 17.23
CA PHE A 309 6.86 -0.17 17.69
C PHE A 309 7.30 0.85 18.73
N ALA A 310 6.61 1.98 18.77
CA ALA A 310 6.68 2.97 19.85
C ALA A 310 5.27 3.32 20.31
N ALA A 311 5.02 3.38 21.61
CA ALA A 311 3.72 3.68 22.20
C ALA A 311 3.80 4.90 23.12
N LEU A 312 2.85 5.81 22.99
CA LEU A 312 2.75 7.07 23.75
C LEU A 312 1.65 6.96 24.80
N LYS A 313 1.95 7.38 26.03
CA LYS A 313 0.97 7.51 27.12
C LYS A 313 0.38 8.90 27.22
N ASN A 314 -0.77 9.00 27.90
CA ASN A 314 -1.43 10.28 28.19
C ASN A 314 -0.59 11.23 29.06
N ASN A 315 0.30 10.70 29.92
CA ASN A 315 1.25 11.50 30.69
C ASN A 315 2.49 11.93 29.87
N GLY A 316 2.52 11.56 28.58
CA GLY A 316 3.60 11.86 27.66
C GLY A 316 4.85 11.02 27.84
N SER A 317 4.82 9.85 28.48
CA SER A 317 5.93 8.90 28.46
C SER A 317 5.85 7.99 27.23
N ILE A 318 7.00 7.56 26.69
CA ILE A 318 7.09 6.70 25.51
C ILE A 318 7.73 5.36 25.86
N SER A 319 7.19 4.27 25.32
CA SER A 319 7.80 2.94 25.37
C SER A 319 8.07 2.43 23.97
N VAL A 320 9.22 1.79 23.75
CA VAL A 320 9.67 1.36 22.42
C VAL A 320 10.18 -0.07 22.50
N TRP A 321 9.83 -0.89 21.51
CA TRP A 321 10.22 -2.30 21.46
C TRP A 321 10.30 -2.83 20.02
N GLY A 322 10.91 -4.00 19.84
CA GLY A 322 11.16 -4.62 18.52
C GLY A 322 12.63 -4.59 18.13
N ASN A 323 12.93 -4.51 16.84
CA ASN A 323 14.30 -4.59 16.35
C ASN A 323 15.12 -3.36 16.77
N ALA A 324 16.17 -3.60 17.58
CA ALA A 324 17.04 -2.56 18.11
C ALA A 324 17.69 -1.68 17.02
N LEU A 325 18.04 -2.26 15.87
CA LEU A 325 18.70 -1.56 14.77
C LEU A 325 17.76 -0.67 13.94
N GLN A 326 16.44 -0.78 14.15
CA GLN A 326 15.42 -0.05 13.38
C GLN A 326 14.38 0.60 14.31
N GLY A 327 14.88 1.24 15.37
CA GLY A 327 14.09 2.03 16.30
C GLY A 327 13.77 1.32 17.61
N GLY A 328 13.96 0.01 17.74
CA GLY A 328 13.60 -0.78 18.93
C GLY A 328 14.57 -0.72 20.11
N ALA A 329 15.67 0.03 20.03
CA ALA A 329 16.75 -0.03 21.03
C ALA A 329 16.44 0.76 22.31
N SER A 330 15.96 2.00 22.16
CA SER A 330 15.59 2.91 23.26
C SER A 330 14.81 4.11 22.71
N GLY A 331 13.68 4.45 23.33
CA GLY A 331 12.93 5.66 23.01
C GLY A 331 13.42 6.90 23.76
N PRO A 332 12.90 8.09 23.42
CA PRO A 332 13.18 9.33 24.14
C PRO A 332 12.81 9.18 25.62
N GLN A 333 13.75 9.51 26.51
CA GLN A 333 13.54 9.42 27.95
C GLN A 333 12.77 10.63 28.49
N GLY A 334 11.99 10.42 29.54
CA GLY A 334 11.20 11.45 30.22
C GLY A 334 9.74 11.57 29.76
N ASN A 335 9.04 12.58 30.27
CA ASN A 335 7.61 12.79 30.10
C ASN A 335 7.31 14.09 29.31
N GLY A 336 6.02 14.33 29.03
CA GLY A 336 5.55 15.54 28.35
C GLY A 336 5.65 15.50 26.83
N TRP A 337 5.92 14.33 26.24
CA TRP A 337 5.77 14.11 24.81
C TRP A 337 4.29 14.16 24.45
N THR A 338 3.96 14.91 23.40
CA THR A 338 2.58 15.08 22.95
C THR A 338 2.30 14.29 21.68
N GLU A 339 3.36 13.89 20.96
CA GLU A 339 3.23 13.12 19.72
C GLU A 339 4.48 12.29 19.44
N ILE A 340 4.23 11.15 18.79
CA ILE A 340 5.20 10.21 18.26
C ILE A 340 4.92 10.01 16.76
N THR A 341 5.97 9.97 15.95
CA THR A 341 5.90 9.68 14.52
C THR A 341 7.00 8.69 14.14
N SER A 342 6.89 8.08 12.96
CA SER A 342 7.88 7.13 12.45
C SER A 342 8.29 7.40 11.01
N THR A 343 9.50 6.97 10.70
CA THR A 343 9.99 6.73 9.34
C THR A 343 10.03 5.22 9.10
N GLY A 344 10.54 4.78 7.94
CA GLY A 344 10.72 3.35 7.67
C GLY A 344 11.60 2.61 8.70
N THR A 345 12.51 3.32 9.40
CA THR A 345 13.52 2.69 10.27
C THR A 345 13.74 3.40 11.62
N ALA A 346 13.12 4.54 11.88
CA ALA A 346 13.35 5.32 13.10
C ALA A 346 12.07 5.99 13.60
N PHE A 347 12.04 6.33 14.88
CA PHE A 347 10.97 7.10 15.52
C PHE A 347 11.43 8.53 15.78
N THR A 348 10.48 9.47 15.84
CA THR A 348 10.73 10.80 16.39
C THR A 348 9.59 11.18 17.33
N ALA A 349 9.88 12.04 18.31
CA ALA A 349 8.88 12.54 19.24
C ALA A 349 8.97 14.06 19.37
N ARG A 350 7.83 14.69 19.65
CA ARG A 350 7.75 16.12 19.94
C ARG A 350 7.00 16.40 21.22
N LYS A 351 7.47 17.42 21.94
CA LYS A 351 6.74 18.11 23.00
C LYS A 351 6.16 19.36 22.35
N SER A 352 4.88 19.68 22.48
CA SER A 352 4.35 20.95 21.96
C SER A 352 3.97 21.86 23.13
N SER A 353 4.42 23.12 23.15
CA SER A 353 3.98 24.18 22.21
C SER A 353 5.02 24.85 21.29
N ASP A 354 6.32 24.50 21.29
CA ASP A 354 7.37 25.26 20.56
C ASP A 354 7.94 24.59 19.29
N GLY A 355 7.52 23.36 18.97
CA GLY A 355 7.94 22.67 17.75
C GLY A 355 9.33 22.02 17.83
N THR A 356 9.92 21.87 19.01
CA THR A 356 11.21 21.19 19.15
C THR A 356 11.09 19.70 18.85
N LEU A 357 11.77 19.25 17.78
CA LEU A 357 11.90 17.85 17.38
C LEU A 357 13.06 17.19 18.12
N ILE A 358 12.82 16.03 18.73
CA ILE A 358 13.89 15.17 19.24
C ILE A 358 13.80 13.85 18.48
N SER A 359 14.85 13.55 17.72
CA SER A 359 15.03 12.33 16.93
C SER A 359 15.78 11.27 17.72
#